data_AF-A0AA46ADQ8-F1
#
_entry.id   AF-A0AA46ADQ8-F1
#
_cell.length_a   1.000
_cell.length_b   1.000
_cell.length_c   1.000
_cell.angle_alpha   90.00
_cell.angle_beta   90.00
_cell.angle_gamma   90.00
#
_symmetry.space_group_name_H-M   'P 1'
#
loop_
_entity.id
_entity.type
_entity.pdbx_description
1 polymer ?
#
loop_
_entity_poly.entity_id
_entity_poly.type
_entity_poly.pdbx_seq_one_letter_code
_entity_poly.pdbx_strand_id
1 'polypeptide(L)'
;MKQYDVLNGNRFYLFFQDEVILEQFQEKINSISFTKEEIDRVLGTILGFPPKAINFYVQMWKEKIRGNLKGFEQMQNRKIGIIYCGCCFVSDVTDFQENVLWLLEKYPYEEAKLDGMFIRIGDERIQVPIGDIRQIRDFHEYIMHHVGVVPA
;
A
#
# COMPACT_ATOMS: atom_id res chain seq x y z
N MET A 1 -12.67 2.56 -27.82
CA MET A 1 -12.03 2.15 -26.55
C MET A 1 -12.13 3.33 -25.59
N LYS A 2 -12.79 3.20 -24.44
CA LYS A 2 -12.84 4.29 -23.45
C LYS A 2 -11.41 4.53 -22.93
N GLN A 3 -10.90 5.75 -23.07
CA GLN A 3 -9.64 6.15 -22.42
C GLN A 3 -9.98 6.48 -20.97
N TYR A 4 -9.51 5.63 -20.05
CA TYR A 4 -9.64 5.88 -18.63
C TYR A 4 -8.49 6.77 -18.19
N ASP A 5 -8.82 7.94 -17.66
CA ASP A 5 -7.82 8.80 -17.06
C ASP A 5 -7.51 8.34 -15.63
N VAL A 6 -6.78 7.24 -15.53
CA VAL A 6 -6.45 6.59 -14.26
C VAL A 6 -5.33 7.34 -13.52
N LEU A 7 -4.53 8.13 -14.24
CA LEU A 7 -3.33 8.82 -13.75
C LEU A 7 -3.25 10.30 -14.16
N ASN A 8 -4.37 11.00 -14.26
CA ASN A 8 -4.47 12.45 -14.52
C ASN A 8 -3.75 12.92 -15.81
N GLY A 9 -4.04 12.30 -16.95
CA GLY A 9 -3.52 12.62 -18.28
C GLY A 9 -2.24 11.88 -18.64
N ASN A 10 -1.64 11.15 -17.70
CA ASN A 10 -0.40 10.43 -17.93
C ASN A 10 -0.65 9.11 -18.66
N ARG A 11 0.12 8.85 -19.73
CA ARG A 11 0.17 7.54 -20.37
C ARG A 11 0.88 6.57 -19.44
N PHE A 12 0.29 5.40 -19.23
CA PHE A 12 0.91 4.30 -18.51
C PHE A 12 0.58 2.97 -19.16
N TYR A 13 1.39 1.98 -18.83
CA TYR A 13 1.19 0.58 -19.21
C TYR A 13 0.93 -0.21 -17.94
N LEU A 14 -0.17 -0.96 -17.93
CA LEU A 14 -0.47 -1.93 -16.87
C LEU A 14 -0.34 -3.32 -17.46
N PHE A 15 0.56 -4.11 -16.88
CA PHE A 15 0.79 -5.49 -17.27
C PHE A 15 -0.01 -6.41 -16.35
N PHE A 16 -0.55 -7.47 -16.92
CA PHE A 16 -1.34 -8.47 -16.23
C PHE A 16 -0.67 -9.83 -16.36
N GLN A 17 -0.78 -10.65 -15.32
CA GLN A 17 -0.18 -11.98 -15.33
C GLN A 17 -0.88 -12.90 -16.34
N ASP A 18 -2.21 -12.76 -16.48
CA ASP A 18 -3.03 -13.52 -17.41
C ASP A 18 -4.23 -12.70 -17.90
N GLU A 19 -4.95 -13.25 -18.88
CA GLU A 19 -6.14 -12.63 -19.48
C GLU A 19 -7.31 -12.53 -18.48
N VAL A 20 -7.42 -13.45 -17.52
CA VAL A 20 -8.49 -13.46 -16.53
C VAL A 20 -8.40 -12.23 -15.62
N ILE A 21 -7.21 -11.86 -15.16
CA ILE A 21 -7.01 -10.67 -14.33
C ILE A 21 -7.27 -9.39 -15.15
N LEU A 22 -6.89 -9.38 -16.44
CA LEU A 22 -7.19 -8.27 -17.35
C LEU A 22 -8.70 -8.07 -17.50
N GLU A 23 -9.45 -9.15 -17.76
CA GLU A 23 -10.91 -9.10 -17.90
C GLU A 23 -11.56 -8.61 -16.61
N GLN A 24 -11.16 -9.12 -15.45
CA GLN A 24 -11.66 -8.65 -14.15
C GLN A 24 -11.38 -7.17 -13.92
N PHE A 25 -10.21 -6.67 -14.32
CA PHE A 25 -9.90 -5.24 -14.23
C PHE A 25 -10.79 -4.42 -15.17
N GLN A 26 -10.99 -4.87 -16.41
CA GLN A 26 -11.84 -4.19 -17.38
C GLN A 26 -13.29 -4.13 -16.91
N GLU A 27 -13.85 -5.23 -16.41
CA GLU A 27 -15.20 -5.27 -15.85
C GLU A 27 -15.34 -4.28 -14.69
N LYS A 28 -14.41 -4.33 -13.72
CA LYS A 28 -14.41 -3.42 -12.57
C LYS A 28 -14.32 -1.97 -13.01
N ILE A 29 -13.33 -1.60 -13.83
CA ILE A 29 -13.12 -0.20 -14.23
C ILE A 29 -14.29 0.33 -15.09
N ASN A 30 -14.95 -0.54 -15.87
CA ASN A 30 -16.11 -0.17 -16.66
C ASN A 30 -17.37 0.07 -15.81
N SER A 31 -17.47 -0.56 -14.63
CA SER A 31 -18.65 -0.48 -13.76
C SER A 31 -18.60 0.65 -12.72
N ILE A 32 -17.44 1.26 -12.51
CA ILE A 32 -17.27 2.27 -11.46
C ILE A 32 -17.83 3.63 -11.88
N SER A 33 -18.38 4.37 -10.92
CA SER A 33 -18.49 5.82 -11.04
C SER A 33 -17.07 6.43 -11.07
N PHE A 34 -16.85 7.50 -11.82
CA PHE A 34 -15.50 8.06 -12.06
C PHE A 34 -14.89 8.76 -10.84
N THR A 35 -15.21 8.34 -9.61
CA THR A 35 -14.52 8.89 -8.46
C THR A 35 -13.08 8.39 -8.44
N LYS A 36 -12.14 9.31 -8.21
CA LYS A 36 -10.72 8.98 -8.11
C LYS A 36 -10.46 7.95 -7.00
N GLU A 37 -11.25 7.99 -5.93
CA GLU A 37 -11.18 7.06 -4.80
C GLU A 37 -11.43 5.61 -5.24
N GLU A 38 -12.50 5.35 -5.98
CA GLU A 38 -12.84 3.99 -6.40
C GLU A 38 -11.84 3.44 -7.44
N ILE A 39 -11.34 4.32 -8.32
CA ILE A 39 -10.27 3.99 -9.26
C ILE A 39 -9.00 3.55 -8.52
N ASP A 40 -8.55 4.32 -7.54
CA ASP A 40 -7.34 4.01 -6.76
C ASP A 40 -7.50 2.70 -5.96
N ARG A 41 -8.72 2.38 -5.51
CA ARG A 41 -9.02 1.08 -4.86
C ARG A 41 -8.86 -0.09 -5.81
N VAL A 42 -9.44 0.01 -7.01
CA VAL A 42 -9.36 -1.05 -8.02
C VAL A 42 -7.92 -1.24 -8.47
N LEU A 43 -7.19 -0.15 -8.73
CA LEU A 43 -5.77 -0.20 -9.07
C LEU A 43 -4.95 -0.88 -7.97
N GLY A 44 -5.06 -0.44 -6.71
CA GLY A 44 -4.31 -1.04 -5.61
C GLY A 44 -4.59 -2.52 -5.45
N THR A 45 -5.85 -2.94 -5.65
CA THR A 45 -6.25 -4.36 -5.59
C THR A 45 -5.59 -5.18 -6.69
N ILE A 46 -5.59 -4.68 -7.93
CA ILE A 46 -5.01 -5.36 -9.09
C ILE A 46 -3.48 -5.39 -9.01
N LEU A 47 -2.86 -4.33 -8.50
CA LEU A 47 -1.43 -4.28 -8.22
C LEU A 47 -1.00 -5.17 -7.04
N GLY A 48 -1.97 -5.80 -6.36
CA GLY A 48 -1.68 -6.78 -5.33
C GLY A 48 -1.33 -6.18 -3.98
N PHE A 49 -1.79 -4.97 -3.68
CA PHE A 49 -1.51 -4.32 -2.40
C PHE A 49 -2.45 -4.81 -1.28
N PRO A 50 -1.99 -4.80 -0.02
CA PRO A 50 -2.84 -5.13 1.12
C PRO A 50 -4.07 -4.23 1.21
N PRO A 51 -5.27 -4.76 1.52
CA PRO A 51 -6.50 -3.97 1.60
C PRO A 51 -6.42 -2.77 2.56
N LYS A 52 -5.75 -2.91 3.71
CA LYS A 52 -5.57 -1.81 4.65
C LYS A 52 -4.68 -0.69 4.13
N ALA A 53 -3.60 -1.03 3.44
CA ALA A 53 -2.75 -0.04 2.76
C ALA A 53 -3.53 0.75 1.70
N ILE A 54 -4.35 0.07 0.90
CA ILE A 54 -5.25 0.71 -0.08
C ILE A 54 -6.22 1.66 0.63
N ASN A 55 -6.86 1.21 1.71
CA ASN A 55 -7.78 2.03 2.50
C ASN A 55 -7.09 3.29 3.02
N PHE A 56 -5.91 3.15 3.62
CA PHE A 56 -5.13 4.27 4.14
C PHE A 56 -4.81 5.29 3.05
N TYR A 57 -4.30 4.85 1.90
CA TYR A 57 -3.97 5.73 0.77
C TYR A 57 -5.19 6.53 0.29
N VAL A 58 -6.32 5.85 0.09
CA VAL A 58 -7.55 6.48 -0.42
C VAL A 58 -8.10 7.49 0.59
N GLN A 59 -8.13 7.15 1.87
CA GLN A 59 -8.59 8.07 2.91
C GLN A 59 -7.67 9.29 3.05
N MET A 60 -6.36 9.08 2.99
CA MET A 60 -5.38 10.16 3.05
C MET A 60 -5.59 11.18 1.91
N TRP A 61 -5.75 10.70 0.67
CA TRP A 61 -6.02 11.60 -0.46
C TRP A 61 -7.39 12.26 -0.41
N LYS A 62 -8.40 11.56 0.13
CA LYS A 62 -9.73 12.11 0.35
C LYS A 62 -9.69 13.30 1.32
N GLU A 63 -8.96 13.21 2.42
CA GLU A 63 -8.77 14.34 3.34
C GLU A 63 -8.13 15.54 2.64
N LYS A 64 -7.11 15.31 1.81
CA LYS A 64 -6.45 16.35 1.03
C LYS A 64 -7.38 17.01 0.02
N ILE A 65 -8.14 16.22 -0.75
CA ILE A 65 -9.06 16.73 -1.78
C ILE A 65 -10.19 17.55 -1.16
N ARG A 66 -10.65 17.18 0.04
CA ARG A 66 -11.68 17.90 0.80
C ARG A 66 -11.15 19.16 1.51
N GLY A 67 -9.85 19.44 1.42
CA GLY A 67 -9.23 20.59 2.08
C GLY A 67 -9.02 20.41 3.59
N ASN A 68 -9.20 19.20 4.14
CA ASN A 68 -8.88 18.91 5.54
C ASN A 68 -7.38 18.70 5.71
N LEU A 69 -6.62 19.80 5.67
CA LEU A 69 -5.15 19.77 5.75
C LEU A 69 -4.66 19.17 7.08
N LYS A 70 -5.37 19.41 8.18
CA LYS A 70 -5.02 18.85 9.50
C LYS A 70 -5.16 17.33 9.52
N GLY A 71 -6.26 16.79 8.99
CA GLY A 71 -6.46 15.34 8.88
C GLY A 71 -5.42 14.70 7.95
N PHE A 72 -5.13 15.34 6.82
CA PHE A 72 -4.08 14.89 5.90
C PHE A 72 -2.69 14.86 6.58
N GLU A 73 -2.31 15.91 7.32
CA GLU A 73 -1.04 15.99 8.04
C GLU A 73 -0.93 14.90 9.12
N GLN A 74 -1.99 14.67 9.89
CA GLN A 74 -2.02 13.58 10.88
C GLN A 74 -1.78 12.20 10.25
N MET A 75 -2.34 11.95 9.06
CA MET A 75 -2.09 10.72 8.32
C MET A 75 -0.67 10.67 7.74
N GLN A 76 -0.14 11.78 7.21
CA GLN A 76 1.24 11.87 6.74
C GLN A 76 2.25 11.53 7.85
N ASN A 77 2.00 11.98 9.07
CA ASN A 77 2.89 11.70 10.22
C ASN A 77 2.93 10.22 10.59
N ARG A 78 1.93 9.43 10.18
CA ARG A 78 1.87 7.98 10.44
C ARG A 78 2.21 7.14 9.21
N LYS A 79 2.55 7.78 8.09
CA LYS A 79 2.78 7.15 6.80
C LYS A 79 4.14 6.47 6.77
N ILE A 80 4.15 5.19 6.45
CA ILE A 80 5.35 4.41 6.14
C ILE A 80 5.26 3.85 4.72
N GLY A 81 6.39 3.68 4.04
CA GLY A 81 6.48 2.88 2.83
C GLY A 81 6.77 1.41 3.17
N ILE A 82 6.19 0.46 2.45
CA ILE A 82 6.50 -0.98 2.56
C ILE A 82 6.92 -1.48 1.18
N ILE A 83 7.99 -2.28 1.15
CA ILE A 83 8.59 -2.85 -0.05
C ILE A 83 8.80 -4.35 0.14
N TYR A 84 8.20 -5.17 -0.71
CA TYR A 84 8.36 -6.63 -0.71
C TYR A 84 7.90 -7.21 -2.05
N CYS A 85 8.64 -8.19 -2.60
CA CYS A 85 8.23 -8.92 -3.81
C CYS A 85 7.85 -8.01 -5.00
N GLY A 86 8.57 -6.90 -5.20
CA GLY A 86 8.28 -5.90 -6.24
C GLY A 86 7.10 -4.96 -5.93
N CYS A 87 6.31 -5.22 -4.89
CA CYS A 87 5.30 -4.29 -4.40
C CYS A 87 5.98 -3.15 -3.64
N CYS A 88 5.57 -1.91 -3.93
CA CYS A 88 5.99 -0.71 -3.21
C CYS A 88 4.78 0.20 -3.00
N PHE A 89 4.35 0.36 -1.75
CA PHE A 89 3.14 1.11 -1.40
C PHE A 89 3.29 1.83 -0.07
N VAL A 90 2.34 2.72 0.25
CA VAL A 90 2.27 3.41 1.55
C VAL A 90 1.24 2.76 2.46
N SER A 91 1.50 2.79 3.76
CA SER A 91 0.65 2.22 4.82
C SER A 91 0.61 3.17 6.01
N ASP A 92 -0.43 3.03 6.85
CA ASP A 92 -0.36 3.50 8.22
C ASP A 92 0.61 2.62 9.01
N VAL A 93 1.43 3.21 9.88
CA VAL A 93 2.30 2.46 10.78
C VAL A 93 1.49 1.58 11.73
N THR A 94 0.26 1.96 12.12
CA THR A 94 -0.58 1.12 13.00
C THR A 94 -1.04 -0.18 12.33
N ASP A 95 -1.05 -0.22 10.99
CA ASP A 95 -1.47 -1.37 10.21
C ASP A 95 -0.29 -2.23 9.72
N PHE A 96 0.95 -1.89 10.12
CA PHE A 96 2.16 -2.54 9.65
C PHE A 96 2.11 -4.06 9.78
N GLN A 97 1.88 -4.59 10.99
CA GLN A 97 1.92 -6.03 11.22
C GLN A 97 0.92 -6.78 10.34
N GLU A 98 -0.30 -6.27 10.20
CA GLU A 98 -1.33 -6.91 9.37
C GLU A 98 -0.96 -6.90 7.88
N ASN A 99 -0.44 -5.77 7.39
CA ASN A 99 -0.01 -5.66 6.00
C ASN A 99 1.19 -6.57 5.70
N VAL A 100 2.13 -6.71 6.63
CA VAL A 100 3.27 -7.62 6.51
C VAL A 100 2.81 -9.07 6.47
N LEU A 101 1.94 -9.49 7.40
CA LEU A 101 1.43 -10.86 7.43
C LEU A 101 0.64 -11.20 6.17
N TRP A 102 -0.18 -10.25 5.69
CA TRP A 102 -0.92 -10.41 4.43
C TRP A 102 0.03 -10.61 3.24
N LEU A 103 1.12 -9.85 3.15
CA LEU A 103 2.10 -9.99 2.08
C LEU A 103 2.80 -11.34 2.10
N LEU A 104 3.21 -11.82 3.29
CA LEU A 104 3.88 -13.10 3.44
C LEU A 104 2.95 -14.28 3.10
N GLU A 105 1.65 -14.16 3.40
CA GLU A 105 0.64 -15.14 3.02
C GLU A 105 0.34 -15.10 1.51
N LYS A 106 0.16 -13.90 0.96
CA LYS A 106 -0.21 -13.69 -0.45
C LYS A 106 0.92 -14.04 -1.41
N TYR A 107 2.15 -13.74 -1.03
CA TYR A 107 3.36 -13.92 -1.84
C TYR A 107 4.39 -14.74 -1.08
N PRO A 108 4.15 -16.07 -0.90
CA PRO A 108 4.98 -16.95 -0.08
C PRO A 108 6.23 -17.44 -0.84
N TYR A 109 6.73 -16.68 -1.82
CA TYR A 109 7.86 -17.07 -2.66
C TYR A 109 9.18 -16.97 -1.89
N GLU A 110 10.00 -18.02 -1.95
CA GLU A 110 11.27 -18.07 -1.21
C GLU A 110 12.26 -17.02 -1.71
N GLU A 111 12.28 -16.76 -3.02
CA GLU A 111 13.11 -15.72 -3.63
C GLU A 111 12.78 -14.33 -3.07
N ALA A 112 11.49 -14.03 -2.86
CA ALA A 112 11.07 -12.77 -2.27
C ALA A 112 11.48 -12.66 -0.80
N LYS A 113 11.48 -13.77 -0.05
CA LYS A 113 11.98 -13.81 1.33
C LYS A 113 13.49 -13.61 1.40
N LEU A 114 14.23 -14.17 0.44
CA LEU A 114 15.68 -13.99 0.30
C LEU A 114 16.06 -12.54 -0.04
N ASP A 115 15.32 -11.91 -0.96
CA ASP A 115 15.48 -10.48 -1.28
C ASP A 115 15.14 -9.57 -0.09
N GLY A 116 14.23 -10.03 0.76
CA GLY A 116 13.83 -9.40 2.00
C GLY A 116 12.72 -8.37 1.86
N MET A 117 12.15 -8.00 3.00
CA MET A 117 11.15 -6.95 3.12
C MET A 117 11.80 -5.70 3.72
N PHE A 118 11.38 -4.52 3.26
CA PHE A 118 11.87 -3.24 3.76
C PHE A 118 10.73 -2.29 4.04
N ILE A 119 10.94 -1.39 4.99
CA ILE A 119 10.12 -0.19 5.14
C ILE A 119 10.90 1.07 4.79
N ARG A 120 10.17 2.13 4.47
CA ARG A 120 10.70 3.49 4.33
C ARG A 120 10.03 4.44 5.31
N ILE A 121 10.84 5.14 6.11
CA ILE A 121 10.41 6.21 7.01
C ILE A 121 11.29 7.42 6.70
N GLY A 122 10.70 8.49 6.16
CA GLY A 122 11.49 9.59 5.60
C GLY A 122 12.45 9.08 4.52
N ASP A 123 13.75 9.33 4.72
CA ASP A 123 14.83 8.86 3.85
C ASP A 123 15.44 7.53 4.29
N GLU A 124 15.06 7.00 5.46
CA GLU A 124 15.58 5.75 5.97
C GLU A 124 14.92 4.55 5.30
N ARG A 125 15.74 3.55 4.95
CA ARG A 125 15.30 2.25 4.47
C ARG A 125 15.72 1.19 5.48
N ILE A 126 14.77 0.57 6.14
CA ILE A 126 15.01 -0.37 7.24
C ILE A 126 14.53 -1.76 6.80
N GLN A 127 15.37 -2.77 6.98
CA GLN A 127 14.99 -4.16 6.69
C GLN A 127 14.06 -4.69 7.78
N VAL A 128 12.99 -5.36 7.37
CA VAL A 128 12.01 -5.98 8.27
C VAL A 128 12.47 -7.40 8.60
N PRO A 129 12.52 -7.79 9.89
CA PRO A 129 12.82 -9.15 10.28
C PRO A 129 11.56 -10.02 10.10
N ILE A 130 11.48 -10.73 8.98
CA ILE A 130 10.33 -11.58 8.59
C ILE A 130 10.50 -13.06 8.99
N GLY A 131 11.41 -13.37 9.91
CA GLY A 131 11.74 -14.76 10.29
C GLY A 131 10.66 -15.44 11.13
N ASP A 132 9.97 -14.68 11.99
CA ASP A 132 8.81 -15.16 12.73
C ASP A 132 7.89 -14.01 13.17
N ILE A 133 6.70 -14.35 13.67
CA ILE A 133 5.68 -13.38 14.07
C ILE A 133 6.09 -12.51 15.28
N ARG A 134 6.97 -13.00 16.17
CA ARG A 134 7.46 -12.23 17.32
C ARG A 134 8.40 -11.14 16.84
N GLN A 135 9.31 -11.46 15.92
CA GLN A 135 10.20 -10.47 15.31
C GLN A 135 9.41 -9.36 14.60
N ILE A 136 8.35 -9.72 13.86
CA ILE A 136 7.49 -8.73 13.19
C ILE A 136 6.79 -7.83 14.21
N ARG A 137 6.27 -8.40 15.31
CA ARG A 137 5.62 -7.62 16.39
C ARG A 137 6.61 -6.70 17.10
N ASP A 138 7.76 -7.21 17.51
CA ASP A 138 8.78 -6.43 18.22
C ASP A 138 9.32 -5.31 17.31
N PHE A 139 9.45 -5.58 16.01
CA PHE A 139 9.77 -4.55 15.01
C PHE A 139 8.65 -3.53 14.83
N HIS A 140 7.37 -3.96 14.90
CA HIS A 140 6.23 -3.04 14.85
C HIS A 140 6.28 -2.04 16.01
N GLU A 141 6.56 -2.51 17.22
CA GLU A 141 6.74 -1.64 18.39
C GLU A 141 7.88 -0.64 18.18
N TYR A 142 9.04 -1.10 17.69
CA TYR A 142 10.17 -0.24 17.35
C TYR A 142 9.80 0.89 16.37
N ILE A 143 9.12 0.59 15.27
CA ILE A 143 8.77 1.61 14.27
C ILE A 143 7.67 2.56 14.75
N MET A 144 6.77 2.08 15.62
CA MET A 144 5.74 2.93 16.25
C MET A 144 6.37 4.02 17.12
N HIS A 145 7.44 3.69 17.87
CA HIS A 145 8.25 4.67 18.60
C HIS A 145 9.04 5.59 17.67
N HIS A 146 9.66 5.03 16.63
CA HIS A 146 10.48 5.81 15.69
C HIS A 146 9.66 6.84 14.90
N VAL A 147 8.41 6.52 14.53
CA VAL A 147 7.48 7.43 13.85
C VAL A 147 6.81 8.41 14.84
N GLY A 148 7.00 8.23 16.16
CA GLY A 148 6.44 9.11 17.19
C GLY A 148 4.94 8.93 17.43
N VAL A 149 4.40 7.74 17.11
CA VAL A 149 2.97 7.42 17.32
C VAL A 149 2.70 6.96 18.75
N VAL A 150 3.74 6.57 19.48
CA VAL A 150 3.69 6.22 20.92
C VAL A 150 4.64 7.16 21.68
N PRO A 151 4.20 7.80 22.79
CA PRO A 151 5.10 8.56 23.65
C PRO A 151 6.23 7.66 24.17
N ALA A 152 7.46 8.20 24.24
CA ALA A 152 8.60 7.53 24.85
C ALA A 152 8.39 7.22 26.34
#